data_AF-A0A7C4ZNV8-F1
#
_entry.id   AF-A0A7C4ZNV8-F1
#
_cell.length_a   1.000
_cell.length_b   1.000
_cell.length_c   1.000
_cell.angle_alpha   90.00
_cell.angle_beta   90.00
_cell.angle_gamma   90.00
#
_symmetry.space_group_name_H-M   'P 1'
#
loop_
_entity.id
_entity.type
_entity.pdbx_description
1 polymer ?
#
loop_
_entity_poly.entity_id
_entity_poly.type
_entity_poly.pdbx_seq_one_letter_code
_entity_poly.pdbx_strand_id
1 'polypeptide(L)'
;MKPKFIADENIPFSLIKALRELDYEVATVGETAYFGIKNNELAELSIRQGKIIITRDADFTRLKRSLMERIKVIYVKLRGSPDRITEHVLRKILIDALLSFKTTIWL
;
A
#
# COMPACT_ATOMS: atom_id res chain seq x y z
N MET A 1 -2.36 -2.56 15.97
CA MET A 1 -1.58 -1.49 15.30
C MET A 1 -2.10 -1.30 13.89
N LYS A 2 -2.18 -0.06 13.39
CA LYS A 2 -2.55 0.21 12.00
C LYS A 2 -1.45 -0.31 11.05
N PRO A 3 -1.80 -0.82 9.85
CA PRO A 3 -0.81 -1.14 8.83
C PRO A 3 0.00 0.09 8.42
N LYS A 4 1.24 -0.15 8.00
CA LYS A 4 2.17 0.86 7.48
C LYS A 4 2.31 0.67 5.98
N PHE A 5 2.50 1.75 5.24
CA PHE A 5 2.49 1.72 3.78
C PHE A 5 3.74 2.31 3.15
N ILE A 6 4.08 1.78 1.97
CA ILE A 6 4.95 2.44 0.99
C ILE A 6 4.10 2.73 -0.24
N ALA A 7 3.92 4.01 -0.60
CA ALA A 7 3.21 4.43 -1.79
C ALA A 7 4.20 4.63 -2.95
N ASP A 8 3.90 3.96 -4.06
CA ASP A 8 4.62 4.09 -5.32
C ASP A 8 4.40 5.47 -5.96
N GLU A 9 5.29 5.90 -6.86
CA GLU A 9 5.25 7.22 -7.51
C GLU A 9 3.97 7.46 -8.34
N ASN A 10 3.33 6.39 -8.79
CA ASN A 10 2.11 6.42 -9.60
C ASN A 10 0.81 6.54 -8.77
N ILE A 11 0.92 6.55 -7.44
CA ILE A 11 -0.21 6.69 -6.54
C ILE A 11 -0.59 8.17 -6.37
N PRO A 12 -1.89 8.51 -6.46
CA PRO A 12 -2.36 9.87 -6.20
C PRO A 12 -1.87 10.41 -4.86
N PHE A 13 -1.30 11.62 -4.87
CA PHE A 13 -0.89 12.30 -3.65
C PHE A 13 -2.05 12.55 -2.68
N SER A 14 -3.28 12.74 -3.20
CA SER A 14 -4.48 12.87 -2.37
C SER A 14 -4.75 11.62 -1.52
N LEU A 15 -4.43 10.42 -2.00
CA LEU A 15 -4.52 9.20 -1.20
C LEU A 15 -3.49 9.17 -0.08
N ILE A 16 -2.24 9.55 -0.37
CA ILE A 16 -1.17 9.63 0.63
C ILE A 16 -1.56 10.62 1.73
N LYS A 17 -2.04 11.81 1.34
CA LYS A 17 -2.51 12.85 2.26
C LYS A 17 -3.65 12.33 3.13
N ALA A 18 -4.70 11.76 2.53
CA ALA A 18 -5.85 11.26 3.28
C ALA A 18 -5.49 10.15 4.27
N LEU A 19 -4.60 9.22 3.89
CA LEU A 19 -4.12 8.18 4.81
C LEU A 19 -3.34 8.78 5.99
N ARG A 20 -2.47 9.77 5.75
CA ARG A 20 -1.72 10.47 6.79
C ARG A 20 -2.63 11.27 7.73
N GLU A 21 -3.66 11.93 7.20
CA GLU A 21 -4.69 12.64 7.99
C GLU A 21 -5.48 11.69 8.89
N LEU A 22 -5.63 10.43 8.49
CA LEU A 22 -6.21 9.35 9.30
C LEU A 22 -5.17 8.63 10.17
N ASP A 23 -3.98 9.20 10.34
CA ASP A 23 -2.92 8.72 11.22
C ASP A 23 -2.43 7.31 10.83
N TYR A 24 -2.38 7.01 9.53
CA TYR A 24 -1.61 5.89 9.00
C TYR A 24 -0.18 6.32 8.69
N GLU A 25 0.80 5.45 8.99
CA GLU A 25 2.18 5.65 8.56
C GLU A 25 2.29 5.34 7.06
N VAL A 26 2.55 6.35 6.25
CA VAL A 26 2.74 6.22 4.80
C VAL A 26 4.03 6.93 4.41
N ALA A 27 4.98 6.17 3.85
CA ALA A 27 6.13 6.72 3.13
C ALA A 27 5.90 6.59 1.63
N THR A 28 6.39 7.54 0.84
CA THR A 28 6.51 7.39 -0.61
C THR A 28 7.82 6.67 -0.94
N VAL A 29 7.93 6.09 -2.14
CA VAL A 29 9.20 5.50 -2.62
C VAL A 29 10.36 6.50 -2.52
N GLY A 30 10.14 7.76 -2.92
CA GLY A 30 11.16 8.82 -2.84
C GLY A 30 11.57 9.23 -1.42
N GLU A 31 10.73 8.98 -0.40
CA GLU A 31 11.06 9.24 1.01
C GLU A 31 11.79 8.06 1.67
N THR A 32 11.61 6.83 1.17
CA THR A 32 12.12 5.61 1.82
C THR A 32 13.26 4.91 1.08
N ALA A 33 13.51 5.27 -0.19
CA ALA A 33 14.46 4.61 -1.07
C ALA A 33 15.12 5.61 -2.02
N TYR A 34 16.09 5.12 -2.81
CA TYR A 34 16.69 5.90 -3.89
C TYR A 34 15.83 5.86 -5.15
N PHE A 35 15.95 6.91 -5.96
CA PHE A 35 15.28 7.00 -7.26
C PHE A 35 15.70 5.85 -8.18
N GLY A 36 14.74 5.16 -8.80
CA GLY A 36 15.00 4.02 -9.67
C GLY A 36 15.29 2.70 -8.95
N ILE A 37 14.89 2.56 -7.67
CA ILE A 37 14.88 1.28 -6.96
C ILE A 37 14.12 0.21 -7.77
N LYS A 38 14.64 -1.02 -7.85
CA LYS A 38 13.97 -2.10 -8.59
C LYS A 38 12.82 -2.68 -7.77
N ASN A 39 11.79 -3.20 -8.44
CA ASN A 39 10.63 -3.81 -7.79
C ASN A 39 10.98 -4.92 -6.78
N ASN A 40 11.98 -5.76 -7.09
CA ASN A 40 12.47 -6.79 -6.15
C ASN A 40 13.12 -6.18 -4.89
N GLU A 41 13.87 -5.08 -5.04
CA GLU A 41 14.53 -4.39 -3.93
C GLU A 41 13.51 -3.67 -3.05
N LEU A 42 12.52 -3.01 -3.66
CA LEU A 42 11.42 -2.39 -2.95
C LEU A 42 10.56 -3.43 -2.21
N ALA A 43 10.32 -4.59 -2.84
CA ALA A 43 9.65 -5.72 -2.21
C ALA A 43 10.40 -6.18 -0.95
N GLU A 44 11.72 -6.43 -1.05
CA GLU A 44 12.52 -6.81 0.10
C GLU A 44 12.52 -5.75 1.21
N LEU A 45 12.62 -4.47 0.85
CA LEU A 45 12.54 -3.37 1.80
C LEU A 45 11.20 -3.38 2.55
N SER A 46 10.09 -3.52 1.83
CA SER A 46 8.74 -3.57 2.41
C SER A 46 8.59 -4.74 3.38
N ILE A 47 9.11 -5.92 3.02
CA ILE A 47 9.09 -7.11 3.87
C ILE A 47 9.91 -6.88 5.15
N ARG A 48 11.14 -6.36 5.02
CA ARG A 48 11.99 -6.07 6.19
C ARG A 48 11.36 -5.05 7.14
N GLN A 49 10.64 -4.07 6.61
CA GLN A 49 9.98 -3.03 7.41
C GLN A 49 8.55 -3.39 7.85
N GLY A 50 8.03 -4.55 7.43
CA GLY A 50 6.64 -4.93 7.70
C GLY A 50 5.60 -4.00 7.07
N LYS A 51 5.92 -3.37 5.94
CA LYS A 51 5.05 -2.41 5.23
C LYS A 51 4.33 -3.05 4.06
N ILE A 52 3.17 -2.49 3.71
CA ILE A 52 2.36 -2.85 2.55
C ILE A 52 2.68 -1.88 1.42
N ILE A 53 3.01 -2.36 0.22
CA ILE A 53 3.20 -1.50 -0.95
C ILE A 53 1.83 -1.17 -1.56
N ILE A 54 1.57 0.10 -1.88
CA ILE A 54 0.45 0.52 -2.71
C ILE A 54 1.02 0.95 -4.06
N THR A 55 0.61 0.30 -5.15
CA THR A 55 1.19 0.53 -6.49
C THR A 55 0.16 0.32 -7.59
N ARG A 56 0.39 0.96 -8.74
CA ARG A 56 -0.31 0.70 -10.01
C ARG A 56 0.56 -0.05 -11.02
N ASP A 57 1.78 -0.43 -10.65
CA ASP A 57 2.68 -1.23 -11.46
C ASP A 57 2.30 -2.72 -11.36
N ALA A 58 1.93 -3.30 -12.50
CA ALA A 58 1.54 -4.70 -12.59
C ALA A 58 2.73 -5.66 -12.38
N ASP A 59 3.97 -5.20 -12.52
CA ASP A 59 5.15 -6.05 -12.38
C ASP A 59 5.38 -6.55 -10.94
N PHE A 60 4.76 -5.89 -9.94
CA PHE A 60 4.69 -6.44 -8.58
C PHE A 60 3.88 -7.75 -8.49
N THR A 61 3.05 -8.06 -9.49
CA THR A 61 2.34 -9.35 -9.60
C THR A 61 3.20 -10.45 -10.24
N ARG A 62 4.43 -10.12 -10.66
CA ARG A 62 5.35 -11.00 -11.40
C ARG A 62 6.73 -11.10 -10.75
N LEU A 63 6.82 -10.79 -9.45
CA LEU A 63 8.06 -10.92 -8.69
C LEU A 63 8.51 -12.39 -8.59
N LYS A 64 9.76 -12.58 -8.15
CA LYS A 64 10.24 -13.93 -7.78
C LYS A 64 9.29 -14.55 -6.76
N ARG A 65 9.00 -15.86 -6.91
CA ARG A 65 8.07 -16.60 -6.05
C ARG A 65 8.34 -16.42 -4.55
N SER A 66 9.62 -16.46 -4.15
CA SER A 66 10.05 -16.27 -2.76
C SER A 66 9.70 -14.89 -2.17
N LEU A 67 9.58 -13.86 -3.02
CA LEU A 67 9.09 -12.54 -2.62
C LEU A 67 7.57 -12.50 -2.58
N MET A 68 6.90 -13.06 -3.59
CA MET A 68 5.43 -13.08 -3.67
C MET A 68 4.78 -13.76 -2.46
N GLU A 69 5.42 -14.79 -1.90
CA GLU A 69 4.92 -15.52 -0.72
C GLU A 69 4.98 -14.69 0.59
N ARG A 70 5.70 -13.56 0.59
CA ARG A 70 6.00 -12.77 1.80
C ARG A 70 5.56 -11.31 1.70
N ILE A 71 5.57 -10.75 0.50
CA ILE A 71 5.22 -9.36 0.25
C ILE A 71 3.73 -9.11 0.47
N LYS A 72 3.37 -7.91 0.90
CA LYS A 72 1.99 -7.43 0.94
C LYS A 72 1.85 -6.26 -0.02
N VAL A 73 0.95 -6.38 -0.99
CA VAL A 73 0.74 -5.37 -2.03
C VAL A 73 -0.75 -5.08 -2.20
N ILE A 74 -1.10 -3.80 -2.23
CA ILE A 74 -2.37 -3.28 -2.73
C ILE A 74 -2.10 -2.83 -4.17
N TYR A 75 -2.46 -3.68 -5.13
CA TYR A 75 -2.37 -3.36 -6.55
C TYR A 75 -3.63 -2.63 -7.03
N VAL A 76 -3.46 -1.39 -7.47
CA VAL A 76 -4.56 -0.50 -7.87
C VAL A 76 -4.75 -0.53 -9.39
N LYS A 77 -5.55 -1.50 -9.88
CA LYS A 77 -5.91 -1.62 -11.31
C LYS A 77 -6.96 -0.59 -11.76
N LEU A 78 -7.58 0.14 -10.84
CA LEU A 78 -8.67 1.07 -11.12
C LEU A 78 -8.20 2.21 -12.05
N ARG A 79 -9.03 2.51 -13.05
CA ARG A 79 -8.88 3.67 -13.94
C ARG A 79 -9.86 4.77 -13.53
N GLY A 80 -9.48 6.02 -13.75
CA GLY A 80 -10.31 7.18 -13.43
C GLY A 80 -9.47 8.36 -12.95
N SER A 81 -10.16 9.41 -12.47
CA SER A 81 -9.50 10.56 -11.85
C SER A 81 -8.76 10.16 -10.57
N PRO A 82 -7.71 10.91 -10.18
CA PRO A 82 -7.01 10.72 -8.90
C PRO A 82 -7.95 10.66 -7.69
N ASP A 83 -9.00 11.48 -7.68
CA ASP A 83 -9.98 11.53 -6.58
C ASP A 83 -10.80 10.25 -6.49
N ARG A 84 -11.28 9.73 -7.62
CA ARG A 84 -12.02 8.46 -7.66
C ARG A 84 -11.15 7.28 -7.22
N ILE A 85 -9.87 7.29 -7.61
CA ILE A 85 -8.91 6.28 -7.16
C ILE A 85 -8.73 6.38 -5.64
N THR A 86 -8.52 7.60 -5.14
CA THR A 86 -8.33 7.88 -3.72
C THR A 86 -9.52 7.41 -2.90
N GLU A 87 -10.73 7.84 -3.25
CA GLU A 87 -11.97 7.47 -2.57
C GLU A 87 -12.12 5.95 -2.50
N HIS A 88 -11.93 5.26 -3.63
CA HIS A 88 -12.14 3.82 -3.70
C HIS A 88 -11.12 3.04 -2.86
N VAL A 89 -9.83 3.38 -2.96
CA VAL A 89 -8.76 2.69 -2.23
C VAL A 89 -8.88 2.97 -0.73
N LEU A 90 -9.11 4.24 -0.35
CA LEU A 90 -9.29 4.62 1.05
C LEU A 90 -10.48 3.91 1.68
N ARG A 91 -11.63 3.88 0.99
CA ARG A 91 -12.82 3.16 1.45
C ARG A 91 -12.55 1.69 1.68
N LYS A 92 -11.79 1.03 0.79
CA LYS A 92 -11.43 -0.39 0.94
C LYS A 92 -10.55 -0.62 2.17
N ILE A 93 -9.51 0.19 2.36
CA ILE A 93 -8.65 0.10 3.54
C ILE A 93 -9.45 0.26 4.83
N LEU A 94 -10.39 1.22 4.88
CA LEU A 94 -11.22 1.47 6.07
C LEU A 94 -12.22 0.34 6.35
N ILE A 95 -12.83 -0.23 5.31
CA ILE A 95 -13.73 -1.38 5.47
C ILE A 95 -12.96 -2.59 6.01
N ASP A 96 -11.79 -2.90 5.44
CA ASP A 96 -10.98 -4.04 5.88
C ASP A 96 -10.49 -3.84 7.32
N ALA A 97 -10.09 -2.61 7.67
CA ALA A 97 -9.77 -2.26 9.05
C ALA A 97 -10.97 -2.50 9.99
N LEU A 98 -12.16 -2.01 9.64
CA LEU A 98 -13.38 -2.22 10.45
C LEU A 98 -13.75 -3.71 10.61
N LEU A 99 -13.62 -4.51 9.55
CA LEU A 99 -13.89 -5.94 9.59
C LEU A 99 -12.90 -6.69 10.50
N SER A 100 -11.62 -6.28 10.50
CA SER A 100 -10.61 -6.85 11.41
C SER A 100 -10.90 -6.55 12.90
N PHE A 101 -11.59 -5.45 13.21
CA PHE A 101 -12.06 -5.17 14.57
C PHE A 101 -13.22 -6.08 14.97
N LYS A 102 -14.18 -6.33 14.07
CA LYS A 102 -15.37 -7.14 14.39
C LYS A 102 -15.06 -8.60 14.69
N THR A 103 -14.05 -9.19 14.06
CA THR A 103 -13.60 -10.56 14.36
C THR A 103 -12.88 -10.68 15.70
N THR A 104 -12.50 -9.56 16.32
CA THR A 104 -11.79 -9.53 17.60
C THR A 104 -12.74 -9.35 18.80
N ILE A 105 -13.98 -8.92 18.57
CA ILE A 105 -14.99 -8.76 19.62
C ILE A 105 -15.89 -9.99 19.63
N TRP A 106 -15.65 -10.91 20.57
CA TRP A 106 -16.65 -11.89 20.98
C TRP A 106 -17.51 -11.23 22.07
N LEU A 107 -18.81 -11.09 21.81
CA LEU A 107 -19.81 -10.81 22.86
C LEU A 107 -20.29 -12.14 23.45
#